data_AF-A0AAV9RC40-F1
#
_entry.id   AF-A0AAV9RC40-F1
#
_cell.length_a   1.000
_cell.length_b   1.000
_cell.length_c   1.000
_cell.angle_alpha   90.00
_cell.angle_beta   90.00
_cell.angle_gamma   90.00
#
_symmetry.space_group_name_H-M   'P 1'
#
loop_
_entity.id
_entity.type
_entity.pdbx_description
1 polymer ?
#
loop_
_entity_poly.entity_id
_entity_poly.type
_entity_poly.pdbx_seq_one_letter_code
_entity_poly.pdbx_strand_id
1 'polypeptide(L)'
;MTASISAWIWSERFWLPENVSWADLEHPPAGAEYPRLQHMLSHAFPLAAGVLLLRLLFERLVAKPCAHILQIQVGVPRRAQSNAVLERLYQANTCPDTRQLEGLSKQLDWEERKIQRWFRIRRNQDRPSTQKKFCESM
;
A
#
# COMPACT_ATOMS: atom_id res chain seq x y z
N MET A 1 6.42 -7.31 31.71
CA MET A 1 6.43 -8.18 30.50
C MET A 1 7.47 -7.77 29.45
N THR A 2 7.97 -6.52 29.44
CA THR A 2 9.03 -6.06 28.50
C THR A 2 10.43 -6.58 28.83
N ALA A 3 10.72 -6.86 30.11
CA ALA A 3 12.02 -7.36 30.56
C ALA A 3 12.40 -8.73 29.96
N SER A 4 11.42 -9.63 29.78
CA SER A 4 11.65 -10.98 29.26
C SER A 4 12.00 -10.99 27.76
N ILE A 5 11.40 -10.10 26.97
CA ILE A 5 11.69 -9.98 25.53
C ILE A 5 13.05 -9.31 25.33
N SER A 6 13.38 -8.29 26.14
CA SER A 6 14.69 -7.65 26.14
C SER A 6 15.80 -8.65 26.48
N ALA A 7 15.63 -9.44 27.55
CA ALA A 7 16.61 -10.46 27.95
C ALA A 7 16.81 -11.54 26.89
N TRP A 8 15.77 -11.89 26.12
CA TRP A 8 15.87 -12.83 25.01
C TRP A 8 16.65 -12.24 23.82
N ILE A 9 16.34 -10.99 23.43
CA ILE A 9 17.05 -10.29 22.34
C ILE A 9 18.53 -10.08 22.68
N TRP A 10 18.85 -9.78 23.94
CA TRP A 10 20.21 -9.53 24.43
C TRP A 10 20.95 -10.79 24.89
N SER A 11 20.54 -11.98 24.41
CA SER A 11 21.24 -13.22 24.74
C SER A 11 22.67 -13.24 24.19
N GLU A 12 23.62 -13.63 25.05
CA GLU A 12 25.07 -13.63 24.73
C GLU A 12 25.39 -14.49 23.50
N ARG A 13 24.69 -15.62 23.34
CA ARG A 13 24.89 -16.56 22.23
C ARG A 13 24.61 -15.99 20.84
N PHE A 14 23.76 -14.97 20.72
CA PHE A 14 23.43 -14.39 19.42
C PHE A 14 24.43 -13.31 18.98
N TRP A 15 25.00 -12.58 19.94
CA TRP A 15 25.80 -11.39 19.67
C TRP A 15 27.30 -11.57 19.98
N LEU A 16 27.67 -12.48 20.89
CA LEU A 16 29.05 -12.68 21.34
C LEU A 16 29.57 -14.10 21.03
N PRO A 17 30.87 -14.23 20.73
CA PRO A 17 31.53 -15.54 20.64
C PRO A 17 31.57 -16.24 22.00
N GLU A 18 31.79 -17.57 21.99
CA GLU A 18 31.62 -18.46 23.17
C GLU A 18 32.44 -18.10 24.43
N ASN A 19 33.43 -17.21 24.33
CA ASN A 19 34.35 -16.85 25.42
C ASN A 19 34.20 -15.41 25.92
N VAL A 20 33.15 -14.67 25.53
CA VAL A 20 32.96 -13.27 25.93
C VAL A 20 31.53 -13.07 26.45
N SER A 21 31.40 -12.49 27.64
CA SER A 21 30.11 -12.15 28.24
C SER A 21 29.84 -10.65 28.18
N TRP A 22 28.58 -10.24 28.39
CA TRP A 22 28.26 -8.80 28.52
C TRP A 22 28.94 -8.17 29.74
N ALA A 23 29.22 -8.96 30.79
CA ALA A 23 29.88 -8.50 32.01
C ALA A 23 31.34 -8.05 31.77
N ASP A 24 32.04 -8.71 30.84
CA ASP A 24 33.42 -8.37 30.46
C ASP A 24 33.50 -7.02 29.71
N LEU A 25 32.42 -6.67 28.99
CA LEU A 25 32.29 -5.39 28.30
C LEU A 25 31.85 -4.26 29.24
N GLU A 26 31.21 -4.58 30.36
CA GLU A 26 30.74 -3.62 31.36
C GLU A 26 31.83 -3.21 32.36
N HIS A 27 32.82 -4.08 32.60
CA HIS A 27 33.98 -3.83 33.47
C HIS A 27 35.29 -3.97 32.69
N PRO A 28 35.59 -3.07 31.75
CA PRO A 28 36.81 -3.17 30.97
C PRO A 28 38.08 -3.03 31.83
N PRO A 29 39.20 -3.66 31.41
CA PRO A 29 40.49 -3.48 32.07
C PRO A 29 40.95 -2.02 32.00
N ALA A 30 41.72 -1.59 33.00
CA ALA A 30 42.16 -0.21 33.16
C ALA A 30 42.85 0.32 31.88
N GLY A 31 42.21 1.29 31.22
CA GLY A 31 42.73 1.96 30.02
C GLY A 31 41.89 1.81 28.73
N ALA A 32 40.81 1.02 28.75
CA ALA A 32 39.88 0.92 27.62
C ALA A 32 38.46 1.39 28.01
N GLU A 33 37.97 2.44 27.36
CA GLU A 33 36.56 2.85 27.45
C GLU A 33 35.81 2.26 26.24
N TYR A 34 34.95 1.25 26.48
CA TYR A 34 34.06 0.75 25.44
C TYR A 34 32.75 1.53 25.42
N PRO A 35 32.26 1.93 24.23
CA PRO A 35 30.93 2.51 24.11
C PRO A 35 29.88 1.45 24.46
N ARG A 36 29.05 1.73 25.48
CA ARG A 36 27.99 0.81 25.93
C ARG A 36 26.95 0.64 24.83
N LEU A 37 27.10 -0.45 24.07
CA LEU A 37 26.25 -0.83 22.93
C LEU A 37 24.76 -0.83 23.29
N GLN A 38 24.43 -1.29 24.50
CA GLN A 38 23.06 -1.40 24.98
C GLN A 38 22.37 -0.04 25.09
N HIS A 39 23.08 0.98 25.55
CA HIS A 39 22.54 2.35 25.62
C HIS A 39 22.48 3.00 24.24
N MET A 40 23.45 2.77 23.36
CA MET A 40 23.36 3.33 22.00
C MET A 40 22.16 2.75 21.25
N LEU A 41 21.95 1.43 21.30
CA LEU A 41 20.83 0.78 20.63
C LEU A 41 19.47 1.13 21.26
N SER A 42 19.41 1.29 22.60
CA SER A 42 18.16 1.69 23.27
C SER A 42 17.70 3.10 22.93
N HIS A 43 18.62 4.02 22.64
CA HIS A 43 18.31 5.41 22.27
C HIS A 43 18.23 5.61 20.74
N ALA A 44 19.10 4.94 19.97
CA ALA A 44 19.12 5.05 18.51
C ALA A 44 17.90 4.39 17.86
N PHE A 45 17.41 3.26 18.39
CA PHE A 45 16.26 2.57 17.85
C PHE A 45 14.96 3.40 17.89
N PRO A 46 14.54 3.99 19.03
CA PRO A 46 13.34 4.85 19.06
C PRO A 46 13.53 6.12 18.23
N LEU A 47 14.75 6.65 18.14
CA LEU A 47 15.05 7.79 17.28
C LEU A 47 14.87 7.43 15.80
N ALA A 48 15.42 6.32 15.34
CA ALA A 48 15.28 5.84 13.97
C ALA A 48 13.81 5.54 13.63
N ALA A 49 13.09 4.87 14.54
CA ALA A 49 11.65 4.65 14.41
C ALA A 49 10.87 5.97 14.31
N GLY A 50 11.22 6.96 15.13
CA GLY A 50 10.63 8.31 15.09
C GLY A 50 10.88 9.02 13.77
N VAL A 51 12.11 8.98 13.23
CA VAL A 51 12.45 9.57 11.93
C VAL A 51 11.71 8.87 10.79
N LEU A 52 11.62 7.53 10.81
CA LEU A 52 10.86 6.77 9.82
C LEU A 52 9.37 7.08 9.89
N LEU A 53 8.81 7.16 11.09
CA LEU A 53 7.39 7.45 11.30
C LEU A 53 7.08 8.90 10.89
N LEU A 54 7.97 9.85 11.20
CA LEU A 54 7.89 11.22 10.70
C LEU A 54 7.93 11.27 9.18
N ARG A 55 8.84 10.53 8.54
CA ARG A 55 8.91 10.43 7.07
C ARG A 55 7.61 9.86 6.49
N LEU A 56 7.09 8.77 7.05
CA LEU A 56 5.84 8.16 6.61
C LEU A 56 4.63 9.06 6.83
N LEU A 57 4.60 9.80 7.95
CA LEU A 57 3.58 10.81 8.21
C LEU A 57 3.70 11.96 7.24
N PHE A 58 4.91 12.45 6.94
CA PHE A 58 5.11 13.51 5.96
C PHE A 58 4.70 13.06 4.55
N GLU A 59 5.09 11.85 4.14
CA GLU A 59 4.62 11.27 2.89
C GLU A 59 3.09 11.14 2.89
N ARG A 60 2.46 10.65 3.95
CA ARG A 60 0.98 10.54 3.98
C ARG A 60 0.25 11.88 4.14
N LEU A 61 0.80 12.82 4.89
CA LEU A 61 0.20 14.12 5.17
C LEU A 61 0.52 15.16 4.11
N VAL A 62 1.56 14.98 3.31
CA VAL A 62 1.89 15.85 2.18
C VAL A 62 1.46 15.18 0.87
N ALA A 63 1.70 13.89 0.64
CA ALA A 63 1.25 13.25 -0.59
C ALA A 63 -0.28 13.12 -0.68
N LYS A 64 -1.03 13.01 0.42
CA LYS A 64 -2.51 13.03 0.36
C LYS A 64 -3.08 14.40 -0.03
N PRO A 65 -2.74 15.53 0.61
CA PRO A 65 -3.21 16.83 0.15
C PRO A 65 -2.54 17.24 -1.15
N CYS A 66 -1.29 16.87 -1.45
CA CYS A 66 -0.72 17.07 -2.78
C CYS A 66 -1.51 16.27 -3.83
N ALA A 67 -1.93 15.03 -3.57
CA ALA A 67 -2.82 14.29 -4.48
C ALA A 67 -4.20 14.95 -4.62
N HIS A 68 -4.72 15.55 -3.54
CA HIS A 68 -5.99 16.28 -3.55
C HIS A 68 -5.88 17.64 -4.28
N ILE A 69 -4.79 18.39 -4.09
CA ILE A 69 -4.52 19.72 -4.66
C ILE A 69 -4.06 19.62 -6.12
N LEU A 70 -3.22 18.64 -6.46
CA LEU A 70 -2.87 18.34 -7.87
C LEU A 70 -4.07 17.81 -8.66
N GLN A 71 -5.20 17.53 -8.00
CA GLN A 71 -6.42 17.12 -8.67
C GLN A 71 -6.17 15.97 -9.67
N ILE A 72 -5.25 15.05 -9.33
CA ILE A 72 -5.23 13.70 -9.90
C ILE A 72 -6.39 12.90 -9.27
N GLN A 73 -7.54 13.56 -9.14
CA GLN A 73 -8.79 12.90 -9.44
C GLN A 73 -8.66 12.52 -10.92
N VAL A 74 -8.19 11.30 -11.18
CA VAL A 74 -8.62 10.58 -12.39
C VAL A 74 -10.13 10.68 -12.34
N GLY A 75 -10.68 11.66 -13.07
CA GLY A 75 -12.01 12.21 -12.79
C GLY A 75 -12.95 11.05 -12.60
N VAL A 76 -13.56 10.95 -11.39
CA VAL A 76 -14.28 9.76 -10.89
C VAL A 76 -14.84 9.01 -12.10
N PRO A 77 -14.23 7.88 -12.51
CA PRO A 77 -14.53 7.30 -13.80
C PRO A 77 -16.02 7.04 -13.78
N ARG A 78 -16.74 7.78 -14.65
CA ARG A 78 -18.21 7.88 -14.61
C ARG A 78 -18.74 6.49 -14.36
N ARG A 79 -19.41 6.27 -13.21
CA ARG A 79 -19.84 4.92 -12.88
C ARG A 79 -20.91 4.50 -13.88
N ALA A 80 -20.63 3.49 -14.71
CA ALA A 80 -21.61 2.83 -15.54
C ALA A 80 -22.80 2.44 -14.63
N GLN A 81 -24.01 2.70 -15.10
CA GLN A 81 -25.22 2.44 -14.32
C GLN A 81 -25.26 0.94 -13.94
N SER A 82 -25.44 0.62 -12.67
CA SER A 82 -25.45 -0.78 -12.22
C SER A 82 -26.61 -1.53 -12.86
N ASN A 83 -26.33 -2.45 -13.77
CA ASN A 83 -27.33 -3.27 -14.44
C ASN A 83 -26.82 -4.70 -14.57
N ALA A 84 -27.44 -5.62 -13.82
CA ALA A 84 -27.02 -7.02 -13.74
C ALA A 84 -27.08 -7.74 -15.11
N VAL A 85 -28.00 -7.36 -16.00
CA VAL A 85 -28.12 -7.95 -17.34
C VAL A 85 -26.95 -7.53 -18.22
N LEU A 86 -26.63 -6.23 -18.23
CA LEU A 86 -25.49 -5.69 -19.00
C LEU A 86 -24.15 -6.19 -18.45
N GLU A 87 -24.01 -6.32 -17.13
CA GLU A 87 -22.78 -6.82 -16.51
C GLU A 87 -22.53 -8.30 -16.84
N ARG A 88 -23.57 -9.15 -16.78
CA ARG A 88 -23.49 -10.57 -17.19
C ARG A 88 -23.10 -10.69 -18.67
N LEU A 89 -23.69 -9.86 -19.53
CA LEU A 89 -23.33 -9.87 -20.95
C LEU A 89 -21.92 -9.34 -21.18
N TYR A 90 -21.47 -8.32 -20.44
CA TYR A 90 -20.11 -7.81 -20.52
C TYR A 90 -19.05 -8.86 -20.14
N GLN A 91 -19.34 -9.69 -19.12
CA GLN A 91 -18.50 -10.83 -18.74
C GLN A 91 -18.40 -11.88 -19.85
N ALA A 92 -19.49 -12.08 -20.62
CA ALA A 92 -19.50 -13.01 -21.75
C ALA A 92 -18.90 -12.42 -23.04
N ASN A 93 -19.16 -11.14 -23.31
CA ASN A 93 -18.77 -10.43 -24.53
C ASN A 93 -18.51 -8.94 -24.25
N THR A 94 -17.25 -8.53 -24.42
CA THR A 94 -16.81 -7.14 -24.19
C THR A 94 -17.27 -6.15 -25.29
N CYS A 95 -17.61 -6.66 -26.48
CA CYS A 95 -18.09 -5.90 -27.64
C CYS A 95 -19.35 -6.57 -28.23
N PRO A 96 -20.56 -6.20 -27.78
CA PRO A 96 -21.80 -6.81 -28.29
C PRO A 96 -22.09 -6.42 -29.75
N ASP A 97 -22.60 -7.37 -30.51
CA ASP A 97 -23.03 -7.18 -31.90
C ASP A 97 -24.40 -6.48 -31.99
N THR A 98 -24.76 -5.92 -33.15
CA THR A 98 -26.02 -5.15 -33.35
C THR A 98 -27.26 -5.94 -32.97
N ARG A 99 -27.31 -7.24 -33.32
CA ARG A 99 -28.42 -8.14 -32.95
C ARG A 99 -28.57 -8.33 -31.43
N GLN A 100 -27.45 -8.34 -30.71
CA GLN A 100 -27.47 -8.43 -29.25
C GLN A 100 -27.93 -7.12 -28.61
N LEU A 101 -27.57 -5.98 -29.19
CA LEU A 101 -28.04 -4.66 -28.74
C LEU A 101 -29.55 -4.51 -28.90
N GLU A 102 -30.13 -4.95 -30.02
CA GLU A 102 -31.59 -4.94 -30.23
C GLU A 102 -32.33 -5.81 -29.21
N GLY A 103 -31.81 -7.01 -28.92
CA GLY A 103 -32.37 -7.89 -27.90
C GLY A 103 -32.34 -7.26 -26.49
N LEU A 104 -31.22 -6.62 -26.15
CA LEU A 104 -31.06 -5.90 -24.88
C LEU A 104 -31.94 -4.66 -24.81
N SER A 105 -32.08 -3.93 -25.91
CA SER A 105 -32.96 -2.76 -26.01
C SER A 105 -34.40 -3.14 -25.67
N LYS A 106 -34.90 -4.26 -26.20
CA LYS A 106 -36.24 -4.79 -25.90
C LYS A 106 -36.37 -5.30 -24.46
N GLN A 107 -35.35 -5.93 -23.90
CA GLN A 107 -35.39 -6.49 -22.55
C GLN A 107 -35.32 -5.41 -21.46
N LEU A 108 -34.56 -4.35 -21.70
CA LEU A 108 -34.25 -3.29 -20.73
C LEU A 108 -35.05 -2.00 -20.97
N ASP A 109 -35.79 -1.94 -22.07
CA ASP A 109 -36.47 -0.74 -22.58
C ASP A 109 -35.51 0.46 -22.68
N TRP A 110 -34.30 0.20 -23.18
CA TRP A 110 -33.24 1.20 -23.33
C TRP A 110 -32.93 1.42 -24.81
N GLU A 111 -32.62 2.67 -25.17
CA GLU A 111 -32.12 2.98 -26.49
C GLU A 111 -30.74 2.30 -26.72
N GLU A 112 -30.52 1.75 -27.92
CA GLU A 112 -29.26 1.11 -28.30
C GLU A 112 -28.05 2.03 -28.06
N ARG A 113 -28.17 3.32 -28.34
CA ARG A 113 -27.12 4.32 -28.09
C ARG A 113 -26.73 4.42 -26.61
N LYS A 114 -27.72 4.29 -25.70
CA LYS A 114 -27.49 4.30 -24.25
C LYS A 114 -26.73 3.05 -23.82
N ILE A 115 -27.07 1.90 -24.39
CA ILE A 115 -26.39 0.62 -24.15
C ILE A 115 -24.93 0.69 -24.66
N GLN A 116 -24.70 1.15 -25.89
CA GLN A 116 -23.35 1.34 -26.44
C GLN A 116 -22.48 2.29 -25.59
N ARG A 117 -23.06 3.42 -25.15
CA ARG A 117 -22.38 4.37 -24.26
C ARG A 117 -22.03 3.69 -22.93
N TRP A 118 -22.91 2.86 -22.39
CA TRP A 118 -22.63 2.09 -21.17
C TRP A 118 -21.43 1.15 -21.35
N PHE A 119 -21.38 0.35 -22.43
CA PHE A 119 -20.24 -0.53 -22.73
C PHE A 119 -18.93 0.23 -22.91
N ARG A 120 -18.98 1.43 -23.51
CA ARG A 120 -17.80 2.30 -23.63
C ARG A 120 -17.31 2.80 -22.27
N ILE A 121 -18.23 3.24 -21.40
CA ILE A 121 -17.90 3.71 -20.05
C ILE A 121 -17.35 2.57 -19.20
N ARG A 122 -17.98 1.39 -19.23
CA ARG A 122 -17.56 0.20 -18.47
C ARG A 122 -16.15 -0.27 -18.83
N ARG A 123 -15.79 -0.29 -20.12
CA ARG A 123 -14.42 -0.58 -20.58
C ARG A 123 -13.39 0.45 -20.10
N ASN A 124 -13.78 1.72 -20.05
CA ASN A 124 -12.91 2.78 -19.54
C ASN A 124 -12.70 2.69 -18.03
N GLN A 125 -13.59 2.03 -17.28
CA GLN A 125 -13.38 1.76 -15.84
C GLN A 125 -12.41 0.62 -15.57
N ASP A 126 -12.38 -0.40 -16.44
CA ASP A 126 -11.43 -1.51 -16.32
C ASP A 126 -9.99 -1.07 -16.59
N ARG A 127 -9.77 0.11 -17.20
CA ARG A 127 -8.43 0.65 -17.35
C ARG A 127 -7.89 1.05 -15.98
N PRO A 128 -6.81 0.39 -15.48
CA PRO A 128 -6.24 0.75 -14.19
C PRO A 128 -5.77 2.20 -14.22
N SER A 129 -6.15 2.96 -13.18
CA SER A 129 -5.79 4.36 -13.05
C SER A 129 -4.27 4.51 -13.07
N THR A 130 -3.78 5.61 -13.66
CA THR A 130 -2.33 5.92 -13.74
C THR A 130 -1.66 5.86 -12.37
N GLN A 131 -2.40 6.18 -11.30
CA GLN A 131 -1.94 6.09 -9.92
C GLN A 131 -1.63 4.65 -9.48
N LYS A 132 -2.45 3.67 -9.86
CA LYS A 132 -2.20 2.25 -9.52
C LYS A 132 -0.94 1.74 -10.23
N LYS A 133 -0.78 2.10 -11.51
CA LYS A 133 0.44 1.78 -12.28
C LYS A 133 1.70 2.42 -11.68
N PHE A 134 1.59 3.65 -11.17
CA PHE A 134 2.71 4.36 -10.56
C PHE A 134 3.17 3.70 -9.25
N CYS A 135 2.23 3.29 -8.39
CA CYS A 135 2.56 2.59 -7.14
C CYS A 135 3.03 1.13 -7.34
N GLU A 136 2.73 0.50 -8.48
CA GLU A 136 3.26 -0.84 -8.82
C GLU A 136 4.69 -0.79 -9.38
N SER A 137 5.17 0.39 -9.78
CA SER A 137 6.49 0.59 -10.39
C SER A 137 7.54 1.21 -9.45
N MET A 138 7.17 1.48 -8.19
CA MET A 138 8.08 1.84 -7.09
C MET A 138 8.25 0.63 -6.17
#